data_AF-A0A959PN95-F1
#
_entry.id   AF-A0A959PN95-F1
#
_cell.length_a   1.000
_cell.length_b   1.000
_cell.length_c   1.000
_cell.angle_alpha   90.00
_cell.angle_beta   90.00
_cell.angle_gamma   90.00
#
_symmetry.space_group_name_H-M   'P 1'
#
loop_
_entity.id
_entity.type
_entity.pdbx_description
1 polymer ?
#
loop_
_entity_poly.entity_id
_entity_poly.type
_entity_poly.pdbx_seq_one_letter_code
_entity_poly.pdbx_strand_id
1 'polypeptide(L)'
;MKLERTNYQLLIVKLDQFIRKYYVNQIIRGVLYSVGAILALFLLANLLEHNFYFHKGTRTGLLVGFIGLSTLSLVYWVLIPLMHYFKLGKIISHEQAAQIIGSHFEDVQDKLLNILQLKKQSGSIASAELIEASIQQKAESIKLVPFPNAIDLKKNRKYLKFALPPLLLLLLLLIAAPSLIKDSTRRLVHINEEFEREAPFAFTVQNDKLEVVQYDDYTLDIEVDGSILPDDAFIRVEDFEYRLQKHDANHFTYVFNNVQKDLEFQL
;
A
#
# COMPACT_ATOMS: atom_id res chain seq x y z
N MET A 1 -7.10 -51.58 -11.54
CA MET A 1 -5.65 -51.86 -11.69
C MET A 1 -4.89 -50.66 -11.15
N LYS A 2 -4.35 -50.74 -9.92
CA LYS A 2 -3.52 -49.65 -9.36
C LYS A 2 -2.22 -49.65 -10.17
N LEU A 3 -1.97 -48.62 -10.98
CA LEU A 3 -0.63 -48.40 -11.52
C LEU A 3 0.30 -48.20 -10.32
N GLU A 4 1.12 -49.21 -10.01
CA GLU A 4 2.33 -49.06 -9.22
C GLU A 4 3.13 -47.90 -9.84
N ARG A 5 3.16 -46.74 -9.16
CA ARG A 5 3.95 -45.62 -9.65
C ARG A 5 5.42 -46.00 -9.55
N THR A 6 6.10 -46.09 -10.69
CA THR A 6 7.56 -46.28 -10.78
C THR A 6 8.28 -45.32 -9.81
N ASN A 7 9.40 -45.72 -9.19
CA ASN A 7 10.12 -44.87 -8.22
C ASN A 7 10.51 -43.51 -8.87
N TYR A 8 10.75 -43.52 -10.18
CA TYR A 8 10.93 -42.31 -10.98
C TYR A 8 9.70 -41.37 -10.97
N GLN A 9 8.48 -41.88 -11.17
CA GLN A 9 7.26 -41.07 -11.12
C GLN A 9 7.06 -40.45 -9.71
N LEU A 10 7.39 -41.19 -8.66
CA LEU A 10 7.36 -40.67 -7.29
C LEU A 10 8.38 -39.54 -7.11
N LEU A 11 9.58 -39.67 -7.67
CA LEU A 11 10.61 -38.64 -7.66
C LEU A 11 10.16 -37.37 -8.39
N ILE A 12 9.53 -37.48 -9.56
CA ILE A 12 8.96 -36.34 -10.29
C ILE A 12 7.85 -35.66 -9.48
N VAL A 13 6.95 -36.42 -8.85
CA VAL A 13 5.91 -35.83 -7.98
C VAL A 13 6.52 -35.04 -6.83
N LYS A 14 7.60 -35.54 -6.22
CA LYS A 14 8.33 -34.81 -5.16
C LYS A 14 9.02 -33.54 -5.69
N LEU A 15 9.60 -33.58 -6.89
CA LEU A 15 10.15 -32.39 -7.54
C LEU A 15 9.05 -31.34 -7.81
N ASP A 16 7.90 -31.76 -8.33
CA ASP A 16 6.74 -30.88 -8.55
C ASP A 16 6.19 -30.29 -7.24
N GLN A 17 6.25 -31.04 -6.13
CA GLN A 17 5.90 -30.51 -4.80
C GLN A 17 6.92 -29.47 -4.32
N PHE A 18 8.21 -29.71 -4.53
CA PHE A 18 9.27 -28.74 -4.24
C PHE A 18 9.09 -27.46 -5.07
N ILE A 19 8.88 -27.57 -6.38
CA ILE A 19 8.68 -26.43 -7.30
C ILE A 19 7.47 -25.59 -6.84
N ARG A 20 6.34 -26.23 -6.49
CA ARG A 20 5.18 -25.52 -5.95
C ARG A 20 5.52 -24.80 -4.65
N LYS A 21 6.21 -25.46 -3.72
CA LYS A 21 6.62 -24.84 -2.45
C LYS A 21 7.63 -23.70 -2.64
N TYR A 22 8.46 -23.77 -3.68
CA TYR A 22 9.40 -22.73 -4.07
C TYR A 22 8.67 -21.45 -4.49
N TYR A 23 7.69 -21.56 -5.37
CA TYR A 23 6.89 -20.38 -5.76
C TYR A 23 6.03 -19.86 -4.62
N VAL A 24 5.45 -20.73 -3.77
CA VAL A 24 4.75 -20.28 -2.54
C VAL A 24 5.68 -19.45 -1.64
N ASN A 25 6.91 -19.90 -1.46
CA ASN A 25 7.89 -19.15 -0.68
C ASN A 25 8.21 -17.79 -1.32
N GLN A 26 8.37 -17.74 -2.64
CA GLN A 26 8.60 -16.49 -3.37
C GLN A 26 7.40 -15.54 -3.28
N ILE A 27 6.17 -16.05 -3.38
CA ILE A 27 4.93 -15.29 -3.22
C ILE A 27 4.84 -14.70 -1.81
N ILE A 28 5.05 -15.49 -0.76
CA ILE A 28 4.99 -14.99 0.63
C ILE A 28 5.99 -13.85 0.83
N ARG A 29 7.22 -13.99 0.31
CA ARG A 29 8.22 -12.92 0.36
C ARG A 29 7.76 -11.68 -0.40
N GLY A 30 7.26 -11.87 -1.61
CA GLY A 30 6.78 -10.79 -2.46
C GLY A 30 5.58 -10.04 -1.88
N VAL A 31 4.65 -10.76 -1.24
CA VAL A 31 3.51 -10.16 -0.52
C VAL A 31 4.02 -9.33 0.65
N LEU A 32 4.96 -9.84 1.46
CA LEU A 32 5.50 -9.09 2.59
C LEU A 32 6.21 -7.80 2.12
N TYR A 33 6.99 -7.86 1.03
CA TYR A 33 7.66 -6.67 0.48
C TYR A 33 6.68 -5.68 -0.13
N SER A 34 5.71 -6.14 -0.94
CA SER A 34 4.71 -5.27 -1.56
C SER A 34 3.85 -4.60 -0.51
N VAL A 35 3.35 -5.33 0.50
CA VAL A 35 2.58 -4.73 1.61
C VAL A 35 3.39 -3.67 2.33
N GLY A 36 4.65 -3.96 2.70
CA GLY A 36 5.52 -2.99 3.36
C GLY A 36 5.76 -1.74 2.51
N ALA A 37 6.06 -1.92 1.22
CA ALA A 37 6.30 -0.82 0.29
C ALA A 37 5.05 0.03 0.05
N ILE A 38 3.89 -0.61 -0.17
CA ILE A 38 2.60 0.08 -0.37
C ILE A 38 2.22 0.87 0.87
N LEU A 39 2.34 0.28 2.07
CA LEU A 39 2.04 0.98 3.32
C LEU A 39 2.99 2.16 3.53
N ALA A 40 4.28 2.00 3.26
CA ALA A 40 5.24 3.09 3.37
C ALA A 40 4.94 4.23 2.38
N LEU A 41 4.64 3.91 1.12
CA LEU A 41 4.25 4.89 0.11
C LEU A 41 2.94 5.59 0.48
N PHE A 42 1.95 4.84 0.99
CA PHE A 42 0.68 5.39 1.45
C PHE A 42 0.88 6.38 2.60
N LEU A 43 1.71 6.04 3.58
CA LEU A 43 2.04 6.92 4.70
C LEU A 43 2.77 8.17 4.24
N LEU A 44 3.75 8.04 3.36
CA LEU A 44 4.46 9.18 2.77
C LEU A 44 3.51 10.09 2.01
N ALA A 45 2.62 9.54 1.18
CA ALA A 45 1.63 10.33 0.44
C ALA A 45 0.69 11.10 1.37
N ASN A 46 0.17 10.45 2.43
CA ASN A 46 -0.70 11.12 3.40
C ASN A 46 0.03 12.18 4.22
N LEU A 47 1.27 11.92 4.65
CA LEU A 47 2.08 12.90 5.38
C LEU A 47 2.38 14.12 4.52
N LEU A 48 2.79 13.91 3.26
CA LEU A 48 3.07 15.01 2.35
C LEU A 48 1.79 15.81 2.03
N GLU A 49 0.68 15.13 1.75
CA GLU A 49 -0.62 15.78 1.52
C GLU A 49 -1.06 16.64 2.72
N HIS A 50 -0.91 16.12 3.93
CA HIS A 50 -1.27 16.85 5.13
C HIS A 50 -0.42 18.10 5.35
N ASN A 51 0.90 18.02 5.16
CA ASN A 51 1.79 19.14 5.41
C ASN A 51 1.70 20.21 4.31
N PHE A 52 1.61 19.81 3.04
CA PHE A 52 1.75 20.71 1.91
C PHE A 52 0.43 21.19 1.30
N TYR A 53 -0.72 20.57 1.62
CA TYR A 53 -2.02 20.92 1.03
C TYR A 53 -1.92 21.11 -0.48
N PHE A 54 -1.56 20.02 -1.15
CA PHE A 54 -1.22 20.05 -2.56
C PHE A 54 -2.39 20.54 -3.43
N HIS A 55 -2.07 21.32 -4.47
CA HIS A 55 -3.04 21.68 -5.48
C HIS A 55 -3.49 20.43 -6.28
N LYS A 56 -4.61 20.56 -7.01
CA LYS A 56 -5.24 19.47 -7.77
C LYS A 56 -4.28 18.65 -8.67
N GLY A 57 -3.34 19.31 -9.34
CA GLY A 57 -2.40 18.65 -10.27
C GLY A 57 -1.39 17.75 -9.55
N THR A 58 -0.77 18.24 -8.48
CA THR A 58 0.17 17.45 -7.67
C THR A 58 -0.53 16.31 -6.93
N ARG A 59 -1.77 16.50 -6.46
CA ARG A 59 -2.61 15.43 -5.89
C ARG A 59 -2.86 14.30 -6.90
N THR A 60 -3.20 14.66 -8.14
CA THR A 60 -3.40 13.69 -9.23
C THR A 60 -2.12 12.92 -9.51
N GLY A 61 -0.98 13.61 -9.63
CA GLY A 61 0.32 12.98 -9.85
C GLY A 61 0.72 12.03 -8.73
N LEU A 62 0.50 12.41 -7.46
CA LEU A 62 0.74 11.55 -6.30
C LEU A 62 -0.14 10.31 -6.31
N LEU A 63 -1.44 10.46 -6.58
CA LEU A 63 -2.36 9.31 -6.62
C LEU A 63 -2.03 8.35 -7.76
N VAL A 64 -1.82 8.87 -8.97
CA VAL A 64 -1.46 8.05 -10.15
C VAL A 64 -0.11 7.38 -9.94
N GLY A 65 0.88 8.09 -9.38
CA GLY A 65 2.18 7.54 -9.01
C GLY A 65 2.06 6.44 -7.96
N PHE A 66 1.28 6.67 -6.91
CA PHE A 66 0.99 5.68 -5.87
C PHE A 66 0.33 4.42 -6.45
N ILE A 67 -0.71 4.56 -7.26
CA ILE A 67 -1.42 3.44 -7.90
C ILE A 67 -0.48 2.70 -8.86
N GLY A 68 0.28 3.44 -9.68
CA GLY A 68 1.23 2.87 -10.64
C GLY A 68 2.31 2.05 -9.96
N LEU A 69 2.99 2.63 -8.96
CA LEU A 69 4.05 1.94 -8.20
C LEU A 69 3.50 0.75 -7.41
N SER A 70 2.32 0.89 -6.78
CA SER A 70 1.67 -0.20 -6.05
C SER A 70 1.30 -1.36 -6.97
N THR A 71 0.77 -1.05 -8.16
CA THR A 71 0.40 -2.05 -9.17
C THR A 71 1.64 -2.75 -9.70
N LEU A 72 2.70 -2.00 -10.06
CA LEU A 72 3.97 -2.57 -10.52
C LEU A 72 4.61 -3.48 -9.47
N SER A 73 4.61 -3.04 -8.20
CA SER A 73 5.12 -3.83 -7.07
C SER A 73 4.35 -5.14 -6.91
N LEU A 74 3.01 -5.11 -6.95
CA LEU A 74 2.19 -6.31 -6.86
C LEU A 74 2.36 -7.24 -8.05
N VAL A 75 2.40 -6.69 -9.28
CA VAL A 75 2.58 -7.50 -10.48
C VAL A 75 3.93 -8.21 -10.43
N TYR A 76 5.01 -7.48 -10.19
CA TYR A 76 6.36 -8.05 -10.24
C TYR A 76 6.66 -8.99 -9.07
N TRP A 77 6.28 -8.64 -7.85
CA TRP A 77 6.60 -9.45 -6.66
C TRP A 77 5.57 -10.53 -6.33
N VAL A 78 4.30 -10.38 -6.71
CA VAL A 78 3.23 -11.32 -6.34
C VAL A 78 2.65 -12.02 -7.56
N LEU A 79 2.17 -11.27 -8.56
CA LEU A 79 1.44 -11.83 -9.69
C LEU A 79 2.32 -12.70 -10.58
N ILE A 80 3.56 -12.28 -10.86
CA ILE A 80 4.52 -13.07 -11.65
C ILE A 80 4.80 -14.43 -10.96
N PRO A 81 5.24 -14.50 -9.68
CA PRO A 81 5.41 -15.79 -9.01
C PRO A 81 4.13 -16.63 -8.90
N LEU A 82 2.97 -15.97 -8.79
CA LEU A 82 1.66 -16.64 -8.78
C LEU A 82 1.36 -17.32 -10.13
N MET A 83 1.62 -16.65 -11.25
CA MET A 83 1.46 -17.26 -12.58
C MET A 83 2.34 -18.51 -12.72
N HIS A 84 3.59 -18.44 -12.27
CA HIS A 84 4.50 -19.59 -12.29
C HIS A 84 4.00 -20.75 -11.40
N TYR A 85 3.36 -20.45 -10.26
CA TYR A 85 2.74 -21.47 -9.41
C TYR A 85 1.62 -22.24 -10.12
N PHE A 86 0.79 -21.54 -10.91
CA PHE A 86 -0.26 -22.14 -11.74
C PHE A 86 0.25 -22.75 -13.04
N LYS A 87 1.57 -22.88 -13.21
CA LYS A 87 2.22 -23.41 -14.40
C LYS A 87 1.98 -22.58 -15.67
N LEU A 88 1.68 -21.29 -15.53
CA LEU A 88 1.52 -20.34 -16.64
C LEU A 88 2.88 -19.67 -16.91
N GLY A 89 3.43 -19.88 -18.11
CA GLY A 89 4.72 -19.29 -18.53
C GLY A 89 5.94 -20.19 -18.29
N LYS A 90 7.12 -19.56 -18.11
CA LYS A 90 8.42 -20.26 -18.00
C LYS A 90 8.71 -20.71 -16.58
N ILE A 91 8.37 -21.95 -16.25
CA ILE A 91 8.64 -22.56 -14.94
C ILE A 91 10.10 -23.05 -14.87
N ILE A 92 10.67 -23.12 -13.66
CA ILE A 92 11.95 -23.79 -13.46
C ILE A 92 11.89 -25.25 -13.91
N SER A 93 12.93 -25.71 -14.60
CA SER A 93 13.03 -27.10 -15.06
C SER A 93 13.30 -28.05 -13.88
N HIS A 94 13.04 -29.35 -14.07
CA HIS A 94 13.38 -30.36 -13.07
C HIS A 94 14.89 -30.39 -12.76
N GLU A 95 15.75 -30.09 -13.73
CA GLU A 95 17.21 -29.97 -13.55
C GLU A 95 17.56 -28.76 -12.67
N GLN A 96 16.95 -27.60 -12.92
CA GLN A 96 17.12 -26.41 -12.06
C GLN A 96 16.63 -26.67 -10.64
N ALA A 97 15.47 -27.33 -10.50
CA ALA A 97 14.95 -27.73 -9.20
C ALA A 97 15.93 -28.68 -8.48
N ALA A 98 16.51 -29.67 -9.17
CA ALA A 98 17.51 -30.57 -8.62
C ALA A 98 18.77 -29.83 -8.15
N GLN A 99 19.22 -28.81 -8.90
CA GLN A 99 20.37 -27.98 -8.51
C GLN A 99 20.07 -27.15 -7.26
N ILE A 100 18.87 -26.56 -7.14
CA ILE A 100 18.47 -25.80 -5.94
C ILE A 100 18.32 -26.75 -4.74
N ILE A 101 17.73 -27.94 -4.93
CA ILE A 101 17.61 -28.97 -3.88
C ILE A 101 19.01 -29.42 -3.43
N GLY A 102 19.92 -29.61 -4.38
CA GLY A 102 21.30 -30.02 -4.14
C GLY A 102 22.07 -29.07 -3.24
N SER A 103 21.84 -27.76 -3.37
CA SER A 103 22.44 -26.75 -2.46
C SER A 103 22.06 -26.93 -0.99
N HIS A 104 21.00 -27.69 -0.69
CA HIS A 104 20.58 -28.02 0.66
C HIS A 104 20.88 -29.46 1.06
N PHE A 105 21.04 -30.36 0.09
CA PHE A 105 21.32 -31.78 0.29
C PHE A 105 22.47 -32.20 -0.65
N GLU A 106 23.71 -31.93 -0.22
CA GLU A 106 24.93 -32.17 -1.03
C GLU A 106 25.01 -33.63 -1.51
N ASP A 107 24.67 -34.61 -0.66
CA ASP A 107 24.69 -36.04 -0.97
C ASP A 107 23.74 -36.50 -2.11
N VAL A 108 22.83 -35.62 -2.51
CA VAL A 108 21.68 -35.92 -3.37
C VAL A 108 21.74 -35.14 -4.69
N GLN A 109 22.49 -34.04 -4.74
CA GLN A 109 22.62 -33.16 -5.90
C GLN A 109 23.00 -33.93 -7.17
N ASP A 110 24.16 -34.58 -7.15
CA ASP A 110 24.72 -35.26 -8.32
C ASP A 110 23.85 -36.44 -8.73
N LYS A 111 23.27 -37.13 -7.75
CA LYS A 111 22.40 -38.28 -8.02
C LYS A 111 21.10 -37.85 -8.71
N LEU A 112 20.49 -36.75 -8.27
CA LEU A 112 19.27 -36.21 -8.90
C LEU A 112 19.53 -35.75 -10.33
N LEU A 113 20.60 -34.98 -10.55
CA LEU A 113 20.93 -34.46 -11.87
C LEU A 113 21.22 -35.60 -12.85
N ASN A 114 22.01 -36.59 -12.43
CA ASN A 114 22.33 -37.77 -13.24
C ASN A 114 21.07 -38.58 -13.60
N ILE A 115 20.14 -38.79 -12.66
CA ILE A 115 18.88 -39.50 -12.93
C ILE A 115 18.03 -38.75 -13.98
N LEU A 116 17.95 -37.43 -13.88
CA LEU A 116 17.17 -36.61 -14.82
C LEU A 116 17.79 -36.61 -16.22
N GLN A 117 19.12 -36.48 -16.31
CA GLN A 117 19.86 -36.54 -17.58
C GLN A 117 19.75 -37.92 -18.26
N LEU A 118 19.88 -39.01 -17.48
CA LEU A 118 19.73 -40.38 -17.99
C LEU A 118 18.32 -40.63 -18.55
N LYS A 119 17.26 -40.14 -17.90
CA LYS A 119 15.89 -40.26 -18.45
C LYS A 119 15.71 -39.49 -19.76
N LYS A 120 16.35 -38.34 -19.89
CA LYS A 120 16.33 -37.54 -21.13
C LYS A 120 17.03 -38.28 -22.28
N GLN A 121 18.08 -39.04 -21.99
CA GLN A 121 18.82 -39.86 -22.96
C GLN A 121 18.14 -41.20 -23.27
N SER A 122 17.41 -41.79 -22.32
CA SER A 122 16.76 -43.11 -22.48
C SER A 122 15.68 -43.13 -23.56
N GLY A 123 15.12 -41.98 -23.93
CA GLY A 123 14.13 -41.86 -25.00
C GLY A 123 14.71 -42.02 -26.42
N SER A 124 16.03 -42.03 -26.57
CA SER A 124 16.72 -41.95 -27.87
C SER A 124 17.55 -43.18 -28.22
N ILE A 125 17.63 -44.20 -27.36
CA ILE A 125 18.58 -45.33 -27.50
C ILE A 125 17.84 -46.68 -27.39
N ALA A 126 18.29 -47.67 -28.17
CA ALA A 126 17.78 -49.05 -28.20
C ALA A 126 17.94 -49.85 -26.87
N SER A 127 18.59 -49.29 -25.85
CA SER A 127 18.88 -49.92 -24.53
C SER A 127 17.98 -49.38 -23.42
N ALA A 128 16.73 -49.04 -23.73
CA ALA A 128 15.82 -48.36 -22.81
C ALA A 128 15.58 -49.13 -21.49
N GLU A 129 15.49 -50.46 -21.54
CA GLU A 129 15.21 -51.30 -20.36
C GLU A 129 16.34 -51.28 -19.31
N LEU A 130 17.61 -51.37 -19.74
CA LEU A 130 18.76 -51.33 -18.83
C LEU A 130 18.92 -49.93 -18.18
N ILE A 131 18.64 -48.88 -18.95
CA ILE A 131 18.68 -47.50 -18.45
C ILE A 131 17.52 -47.28 -17.47
N GLU A 132 16.33 -47.81 -17.75
CA GLU A 132 15.17 -47.71 -16.87
C GLU A 132 15.37 -48.46 -15.55
N ALA A 133 15.96 -49.66 -15.57
CA ALA A 133 16.35 -50.39 -14.37
C ALA A 133 17.38 -49.62 -13.53
N SER A 134 18.37 -49.00 -14.17
CA SER A 134 19.38 -48.16 -13.51
C SER A 134 18.77 -46.89 -12.88
N ILE A 135 17.81 -46.27 -13.57
CA ILE A 135 17.04 -45.13 -13.06
C ILE A 135 16.23 -45.53 -11.82
N GLN A 136 15.57 -46.69 -11.87
CA GLN A 136 14.75 -47.20 -10.77
C GLN A 136 15.60 -47.46 -9.51
N GLN A 137 16.73 -48.13 -9.67
CA GLN A 137 17.66 -48.42 -8.56
C GLN A 137 18.22 -47.13 -7.94
N LYS A 138 18.62 -46.16 -8.77
CA LYS A 138 19.15 -44.87 -8.29
C LYS A 138 18.05 -44.02 -7.64
N ALA A 139 16.82 -44.00 -8.17
CA ALA A 139 15.69 -43.29 -7.58
C ALA A 139 15.31 -43.84 -6.20
N GLU A 140 15.45 -45.14 -5.99
CA GLU A 140 15.20 -45.79 -4.69
C GLU A 140 16.15 -45.28 -3.59
N SER A 141 17.43 -45.06 -3.92
CA SER A 141 18.41 -44.52 -2.97
C SER A 141 18.09 -43.11 -2.47
N ILE A 142 17.26 -42.36 -3.20
CA ILE A 142 16.88 -40.96 -2.88
C ILE A 142 15.44 -40.89 -2.35
N LYS A 143 14.70 -42.01 -2.34
CA LYS A 143 13.27 -42.05 -2.02
C LYS A 143 12.93 -41.50 -0.64
N LEU A 144 13.83 -41.60 0.34
CA LEU A 144 13.61 -41.11 1.70
C LEU A 144 13.83 -39.60 1.88
N VAL A 145 14.44 -38.92 0.91
CA VAL A 145 14.77 -37.50 1.04
C VAL A 145 13.50 -36.66 0.87
N PRO A 146 13.17 -35.77 1.83
CA PRO A 146 12.02 -34.88 1.74
C PRO A 146 12.41 -33.58 1.03
N PHE A 147 12.40 -33.57 -0.32
CA PHE A 147 12.72 -32.35 -1.10
C PHE A 147 11.94 -31.10 -0.67
N PRO A 148 10.63 -31.17 -0.32
CA PRO A 148 9.91 -29.98 0.14
C PRO A 148 10.51 -29.35 1.40
N ASN A 149 11.27 -30.08 2.22
CA ASN A 149 11.88 -29.54 3.44
C ASN A 149 13.08 -28.62 3.16
N ALA A 150 13.64 -28.65 1.95
CA ALA A 150 14.66 -27.68 1.54
C ALA A 150 14.17 -26.22 1.59
N ILE A 151 12.86 -26.01 1.64
CA ILE A 151 12.24 -24.70 1.73
C ILE A 151 11.53 -24.54 3.07
N ASP A 152 12.12 -23.73 3.93
CA ASP A 152 11.52 -23.33 5.19
C ASP A 152 10.77 -22.00 5.05
N LEU A 153 9.43 -22.08 5.07
CA LEU A 153 8.54 -20.91 5.00
C LEU A 153 8.63 -20.04 6.27
N LYS A 154 9.09 -20.60 7.41
CA LYS A 154 9.23 -19.83 8.66
C LYS A 154 10.32 -18.78 8.57
N LYS A 155 11.32 -18.97 7.70
CA LYS A 155 12.37 -17.96 7.43
C LYS A 155 11.79 -16.66 6.88
N ASN A 156 10.58 -16.70 6.30
CA ASN A 156 9.92 -15.49 5.80
C ASN A 156 9.50 -14.51 6.90
N ARG A 157 9.49 -14.96 8.17
CA ARG A 157 9.29 -14.08 9.33
C ARG A 157 10.31 -12.94 9.40
N LYS A 158 11.51 -13.12 8.84
CA LYS A 158 12.50 -12.04 8.75
C LYS A 158 11.96 -10.84 7.95
N TYR A 159 11.13 -11.08 6.94
CA TYR A 159 10.59 -10.02 6.09
C TYR A 159 9.42 -9.28 6.73
N LEU A 160 8.75 -9.86 7.74
CA LEU A 160 7.79 -9.11 8.55
C LEU A 160 8.44 -7.89 9.20
N LYS A 161 9.75 -7.92 9.50
CA LYS A 161 10.46 -6.76 10.05
C LYS A 161 10.43 -5.52 9.15
N PHE A 162 10.18 -5.68 7.85
CA PHE A 162 10.05 -4.55 6.91
C PHE A 162 8.59 -4.09 6.74
N ALA A 163 7.63 -5.01 6.81
CA ALA A 163 6.21 -4.68 6.70
C ALA A 163 5.60 -4.18 8.03
N LEU A 164 6.14 -4.62 9.17
CA LEU A 164 5.61 -4.32 10.49
C LEU A 164 5.79 -2.86 10.89
N PRO A 165 6.95 -2.18 10.68
CA PRO A 165 7.09 -0.78 11.05
C PRO A 165 6.07 0.16 10.37
N PRO A 166 5.86 0.14 9.04
CA PRO A 166 4.86 1.00 8.42
C PRO A 166 3.44 0.62 8.84
N LEU A 167 3.16 -0.68 9.07
CA LEU A 167 1.86 -1.11 9.59
C LEU A 167 1.58 -0.55 10.99
N LEU A 168 2.54 -0.65 11.91
CA LEU A 168 2.40 -0.13 13.27
C LEU A 168 2.31 1.39 13.27
N LEU A 169 3.10 2.07 12.44
CA LEU A 169 3.04 3.52 12.30
C LEU A 169 1.66 3.95 11.80
N LEU A 170 1.09 3.26 10.81
CA LEU A 170 -0.26 3.54 10.33
C LEU A 170 -1.31 3.35 11.43
N LEU A 171 -1.24 2.26 12.19
CA LEU A 171 -2.17 2.01 13.30
C LEU A 171 -2.05 3.08 14.39
N LEU A 172 -0.82 3.49 14.74
CA LEU A 172 -0.57 4.53 15.71
C LEU A 172 -1.13 5.88 15.24
N LEU A 173 -0.93 6.24 13.98
CA LEU A 173 -1.48 7.46 13.40
C LEU A 173 -3.02 7.44 13.33
N LEU A 174 -3.64 6.30 13.05
CA LEU A 174 -5.10 6.18 13.06
C LEU A 174 -5.72 6.40 14.45
N ILE A 175 -4.99 6.07 15.52
CA ILE A 175 -5.44 6.27 16.90
C ILE A 175 -5.10 7.69 17.38
N ALA A 176 -3.86 8.13 17.18
CA ALA A 176 -3.35 9.40 17.71
C ALA A 176 -3.80 10.61 16.89
N ALA A 177 -3.93 10.46 15.57
CA ALA A 177 -4.18 11.57 14.65
C ALA A 177 -5.00 11.10 13.43
N PRO A 178 -6.26 10.68 13.63
CA PRO A 178 -7.09 10.11 12.57
C PRO A 178 -7.34 11.07 11.40
N SER A 179 -7.38 12.39 11.65
CA SER A 179 -7.52 13.42 10.61
C SER A 179 -6.35 13.42 9.61
N LEU A 180 -5.13 13.14 10.06
CA LEU A 180 -3.95 13.05 9.19
C LEU A 180 -4.11 12.01 8.08
N ILE A 181 -4.76 10.89 8.39
CA ILE A 181 -4.95 9.79 7.46
C ILE A 181 -6.30 9.92 6.73
N LYS A 182 -7.39 10.14 7.47
CA LYS A 182 -8.74 10.17 6.90
C LYS A 182 -8.92 11.36 5.96
N ASP A 183 -8.54 12.56 6.39
CA ASP A 183 -8.79 13.77 5.61
C ASP A 183 -7.83 13.83 4.42
N SER A 184 -6.55 13.49 4.63
CA SER A 184 -5.57 13.40 3.54
C SER A 184 -5.95 12.35 2.51
N THR A 185 -6.45 11.17 2.93
CA THR A 185 -6.95 10.16 2.00
C THR A 185 -8.21 10.64 1.27
N ARG A 186 -9.15 11.28 1.97
CA ARG A 186 -10.36 11.85 1.35
C ARG A 186 -9.97 12.87 0.27
N ARG A 187 -9.02 13.76 0.56
CA ARG A 187 -8.47 14.72 -0.40
C ARG A 187 -7.80 13.99 -1.57
N LEU A 188 -6.89 13.06 -1.33
CA LEU A 188 -6.19 12.37 -2.42
C LEU A 188 -7.14 11.64 -3.40
N VAL A 189 -8.23 11.05 -2.90
CA VAL A 189 -9.20 10.32 -3.73
C VAL A 189 -10.16 11.26 -4.46
N HIS A 190 -10.61 12.35 -3.84
CA HIS A 190 -11.56 13.30 -4.43
C HIS A 190 -10.86 14.42 -5.21
N ILE A 191 -10.19 14.05 -6.30
CA ILE A 191 -9.38 14.97 -7.14
C ILE A 191 -10.20 16.16 -7.67
N ASN A 192 -11.49 15.97 -7.90
CA ASN A 192 -12.36 16.98 -8.50
C ASN A 192 -12.99 17.95 -7.50
N GLU A 193 -12.83 17.72 -6.20
CA GLU A 193 -13.30 18.62 -5.16
C GLU A 193 -12.17 19.59 -4.78
N GLU A 194 -12.48 20.89 -4.79
CA GLU A 194 -11.64 21.92 -4.20
C GLU A 194 -11.77 21.79 -2.69
N PHE A 195 -10.70 21.28 -2.07
CA PHE A 195 -10.58 21.32 -0.62
C PHE A 195 -9.91 22.62 -0.26
N GLU A 196 -10.71 23.62 0.05
CA GLU A 196 -10.21 24.78 0.78
C GLU A 196 -9.84 24.32 2.19
N ARG A 197 -8.75 24.88 2.74
CA ARG A 197 -8.37 24.63 4.14
C ARG A 197 -9.54 25.06 5.02
N GLU A 198 -9.88 24.25 6.02
CA GLU A 198 -10.73 24.74 7.10
C GLU A 198 -10.09 26.03 7.63
N ALA A 199 -10.86 27.12 7.63
CA ALA A 199 -10.35 28.42 8.04
C ALA A 199 -9.75 28.29 9.46
N PRO A 200 -8.54 28.79 9.71
CA PRO A 200 -7.89 28.63 11.01
C PRO A 200 -8.53 29.48 12.11
N PHE A 201 -9.61 30.20 11.77
CA PHE A 201 -10.43 31.03 12.63
C PHE A 201 -11.88 31.08 12.13
N ALA A 202 -12.80 31.40 13.05
CA ALA A 202 -14.22 31.64 12.80
C ALA A 202 -14.64 32.96 13.44
N PHE A 203 -15.53 33.68 12.77
CA PHE A 203 -16.15 34.90 13.29
C PHE A 203 -17.42 34.55 14.08
N THR A 204 -17.54 35.07 15.29
CA THR A 204 -18.73 34.96 16.14
C THR A 204 -19.23 36.35 16.48
N VAL A 205 -20.51 36.62 16.20
CA VAL A 205 -21.14 37.89 16.56
C VAL A 205 -21.52 37.85 18.05
N GLN A 206 -21.08 38.85 18.81
CA GLN A 206 -21.32 38.94 20.25
C GLN A 206 -22.63 39.65 20.62
N ASN A 207 -23.25 40.37 19.69
CA ASN A 207 -24.50 41.06 19.95
C ASN A 207 -25.68 40.06 20.05
N ASP A 208 -26.40 40.07 21.18
CA ASP A 208 -27.57 39.21 21.42
C ASP A 208 -28.73 39.46 20.42
N LYS A 209 -28.84 40.70 19.92
CA LYS A 209 -29.87 41.14 18.97
C LYS A 209 -29.28 42.08 17.95
N LEU A 210 -29.56 41.82 16.68
CA LEU A 210 -29.17 42.65 15.54
C LEU A 210 -30.27 43.70 15.25
N GLU A 211 -30.59 44.53 16.24
CA GLU A 211 -31.66 45.53 16.15
C GLU A 211 -31.15 46.90 16.62
N VAL A 212 -31.53 47.95 15.90
CA VAL A 212 -31.21 49.35 16.23
C VAL A 212 -32.41 50.25 15.93
N VAL A 213 -32.52 51.38 16.63
CA VAL A 213 -33.53 52.39 16.32
C VAL A 213 -33.20 53.01 14.96
N GLN A 214 -34.23 53.29 14.16
CA GLN A 214 -34.05 53.90 12.84
C GLN A 214 -33.32 55.24 12.96
N TYR A 215 -32.33 55.44 12.07
CA TYR A 215 -31.43 56.60 12.02
C TYR A 215 -30.33 56.65 13.09
N ASP A 216 -30.28 55.68 14.01
CA ASP A 216 -29.17 55.55 14.96
C ASP A 216 -28.03 54.70 14.36
N ASP A 217 -26.85 54.84 14.96
CA ASP A 217 -25.68 54.04 14.61
C ASP A 217 -25.74 52.69 15.34
N TYR A 218 -25.36 51.61 14.65
CA TYR A 218 -25.28 50.27 15.22
C TYR A 218 -23.85 49.76 15.22
N THR A 219 -23.37 49.34 16.39
CA THR A 219 -22.04 48.77 16.57
C THR A 219 -22.15 47.25 16.61
N LEU A 220 -21.57 46.59 15.59
CA LEU A 220 -21.48 45.14 15.49
C LEU A 220 -20.14 44.68 16.08
N ASP A 221 -20.20 43.90 17.14
CA ASP A 221 -19.05 43.33 17.83
C ASP A 221 -18.83 41.88 17.38
N ILE A 222 -17.61 41.62 16.90
CA ILE A 222 -17.22 40.36 16.28
C ILE A 222 -16.01 39.83 17.04
N GLU A 223 -16.15 38.64 17.61
CA GLU A 223 -15.04 37.89 18.18
C GLU A 223 -14.53 36.87 17.17
N VAL A 224 -13.21 36.76 17.06
CA VAL A 224 -12.53 35.77 16.24
C VAL A 224 -11.98 34.69 17.14
N ASP A 225 -12.50 33.47 16.98
CA ASP A 225 -11.96 32.28 17.65
C ASP A 225 -11.17 31.45 16.66
N GLY A 226 -9.94 31.05 17.00
CA GLY A 226 -9.08 30.35 16.08
C GLY A 226 -7.65 30.14 16.57
N SER A 227 -6.95 29.23 15.88
CA SER A 227 -5.53 28.96 16.11
C SER A 227 -4.61 30.03 15.52
N ILE A 228 -5.10 30.79 14.54
CA ILE A 228 -4.40 31.91 13.89
C ILE A 228 -5.42 33.04 13.72
N LEU A 229 -5.17 34.20 14.34
CA LEU A 229 -6.05 35.36 14.25
C LEU A 229 -5.66 36.21 13.03
N PRO A 230 -6.63 36.70 12.23
CA PRO A 230 -6.36 37.56 11.10
C PRO A 230 -5.83 38.93 11.56
N ASP A 231 -4.93 39.51 10.78
CA ASP A 231 -4.49 40.89 11.01
C ASP A 231 -5.55 41.90 10.58
N ASP A 232 -6.23 41.59 9.47
CA ASP A 232 -7.32 42.36 8.89
C ASP A 232 -8.52 41.46 8.60
N ALA A 233 -9.70 41.94 8.96
CA ALA A 233 -10.97 41.28 8.68
C ALA A 233 -11.92 42.27 7.99
N PHE A 234 -12.83 41.74 7.17
CA PHE A 234 -13.72 42.53 6.33
C PHE A 234 -15.15 42.07 6.52
N ILE A 235 -16.09 43.00 6.40
CA ILE A 235 -17.52 42.75 6.34
C ILE A 235 -18.03 43.18 4.97
N ARG A 236 -18.76 42.28 4.31
CA ARG A 236 -19.46 42.61 3.08
C ARG A 236 -20.87 43.03 3.43
N VAL A 237 -21.26 44.25 3.08
CA VAL A 237 -22.61 44.79 3.28
C VAL A 237 -23.16 45.12 1.90
N GLU A 238 -24.27 44.49 1.52
CA GLU A 238 -24.76 44.48 0.13
C GLU A 238 -23.64 44.03 -0.85
N ASP A 239 -23.18 44.90 -1.76
CA ASP A 239 -22.13 44.61 -2.75
C ASP A 239 -20.76 45.22 -2.40
N PHE A 240 -20.63 45.87 -1.25
CA PHE A 240 -19.41 46.58 -0.85
C PHE A 240 -18.69 45.89 0.31
N GLU A 241 -17.36 45.90 0.26
CA GLU A 241 -16.50 45.31 1.27
C GLU A 241 -15.86 46.40 2.13
N TYR A 242 -16.07 46.33 3.44
CA TYR A 242 -15.57 47.28 4.41
C TYR A 242 -14.63 46.60 5.39
N ARG A 243 -13.52 47.28 5.73
CA ARG A 243 -12.56 46.77 6.71
C ARG A 243 -13.11 46.97 8.13
N LEU A 244 -13.04 45.91 8.93
CA LEU A 244 -13.38 45.94 10.35
C LEU A 244 -12.32 46.73 11.13
N GLN A 245 -12.74 47.41 12.20
CA GLN A 245 -11.84 48.08 13.12
C GLN A 245 -11.36 47.06 14.16
N LYS A 246 -10.04 46.84 14.20
CA LYS A 246 -9.41 45.95 15.18
C LYS A 246 -9.28 46.67 16.52
N HIS A 247 -9.92 46.15 17.56
CA HIS A 247 -9.80 46.66 18.93
C HIS A 247 -8.77 45.85 19.72
N ASP A 248 -8.82 44.52 19.62
CA ASP A 248 -7.89 43.59 20.27
C ASP A 248 -7.42 42.50 19.29
N ALA A 249 -6.59 41.57 19.77
CA ALA A 249 -6.12 40.45 18.94
C ALA A 249 -7.28 39.60 18.38
N ASN A 250 -8.34 39.41 19.17
CA ASN A 250 -9.51 38.60 18.83
C ASN A 250 -10.81 39.40 18.70
N HIS A 251 -10.82 40.71 18.92
CA HIS A 251 -12.04 41.54 18.84
C HIS A 251 -11.96 42.56 17.71
N PHE A 252 -12.98 42.52 16.86
CA PHE A 252 -13.19 43.42 15.76
C PHE A 252 -14.58 44.05 15.86
N THR A 253 -14.68 45.29 15.42
CA THR A 253 -15.94 46.03 15.46
C THR A 253 -16.22 46.71 14.13
N TYR A 254 -17.49 46.78 13.76
CA TYR A 254 -17.96 47.59 12.64
C TYR A 254 -19.11 48.48 13.05
N VAL A 255 -19.08 49.74 12.63
CA VAL A 255 -20.15 50.70 12.92
C VAL A 255 -20.95 50.92 11.65
N PHE A 256 -22.20 50.47 11.66
CA PHE A 256 -23.20 50.84 10.68
C PHE A 256 -23.73 52.22 11.03
N ASN A 257 -23.34 53.24 10.26
CA ASN A 257 -23.78 54.61 10.53
C ASN A 257 -25.18 54.84 9.96
N ASN A 258 -26.05 55.47 10.73
CA ASN A 258 -27.38 55.94 10.33
C ASN A 258 -28.19 54.84 9.62
N VAL A 259 -28.56 53.79 10.35
CA VAL A 259 -29.26 52.63 9.77
C VAL A 259 -30.72 52.99 9.47
N GLN A 260 -31.08 53.04 8.19
CA GLN A 260 -32.41 53.47 7.73
C GLN A 260 -33.35 52.32 7.35
N LYS A 261 -32.77 51.19 6.94
CA LYS A 261 -33.45 50.00 6.44
C LYS A 261 -32.66 48.76 6.87
N ASP A 262 -33.28 47.59 6.77
CA ASP A 262 -32.62 46.31 6.98
C ASP A 262 -31.49 46.12 5.96
N LEU A 263 -30.33 45.67 6.44
CA LEU A 263 -29.13 45.43 5.64
C LEU A 263 -28.70 43.98 5.80
N GLU A 264 -28.43 43.31 4.67
CA GLU A 264 -27.80 41.99 4.67
C GLU A 264 -26.27 42.15 4.68
N PHE A 265 -25.60 41.39 5.54
CA PHE A 265 -24.15 41.38 5.64
C PHE A 265 -23.57 39.97 5.75
N GLN A 266 -22.31 39.82 5.36
CA GLN A 266 -21.53 38.59 5.40
C GLN A 266 -20.12 38.86 5.97
N LEU A 267 -19.63 37.93 6.80
CA LEU A 267 -18.33 37.96 7.47
C LEU A 267 -17.41 36.89 6.88
#